data_AF-A0A953U590-F1
#
_entry.id   AF-A0A953U590-F1
#
_cell.length_a   1.000
_cell.length_b   1.000
_cell.length_c   1.000
_cell.angle_alpha   90.00
_cell.angle_beta   90.00
_cell.angle_gamma   90.00
#
_symmetry.space_group_name_H-M   'P 1'
#
loop_
_entity.id
_entity.type
_entity.pdbx_description
1 polymer ?
#
loop_
_entity_poly.entity_id
_entity_poly.type
_entity_poly.pdbx_seq_one_letter_code
_entity_poly.pdbx_strand_id
1 'polypeptide(L)'
;MSMLDRIKVASPCSADWNLMKGDDRVRFCSHCEKNVYNLSAMSRAQAEVLLRDKAGELCTRFYRRQDGTILTEDFPLACARRPFVSGDAPNSPSRGCSVLAAPLTRRAVLPRKPS
;
A
#
# COMPACT_ATOMS: atom_id res chain seq x y z
N MET A 1 5.53 18.51 4.78
CA MET A 1 5.40 17.79 3.49
C MET A 1 6.67 16.97 3.31
N SER A 2 6.59 15.64 3.30
CA SER A 2 7.76 14.75 3.14
C SER A 2 8.10 14.60 1.65
N MET A 3 9.36 14.25 1.36
CA MET A 3 9.83 13.97 -0.01
C MET A 3 9.05 12.80 -0.64
N LEU A 4 8.60 11.85 0.19
CA LEU A 4 7.81 10.71 -0.25
C LEU A 4 6.50 11.10 -0.91
N ASP A 5 5.81 12.10 -0.37
CA ASP A 5 4.48 12.51 -0.85
C ASP A 5 4.52 13.07 -2.29
N ARG A 6 5.71 13.38 -2.81
CA ARG A 6 5.92 13.93 -4.16
C ARG A 6 6.31 12.87 -5.20
N ILE A 7 6.51 11.62 -4.79
CA ILE A 7 6.92 10.55 -5.71
C ILE A 7 5.77 10.23 -6.67
N LYS A 8 6.12 10.06 -7.94
CA LYS A 8 5.23 9.58 -8.98
C LYS A 8 5.81 8.33 -9.59
N VAL A 9 5.00 7.29 -9.69
CA VAL A 9 5.37 6.09 -10.45
C VAL A 9 5.13 6.41 -11.92
N ALA A 10 6.22 6.59 -12.68
CA ALA A 10 6.14 6.89 -14.10
C ALA A 10 5.60 5.69 -14.91
N SER A 11 6.00 4.48 -14.53
CA SER A 11 5.65 3.23 -15.23
C SER A 11 5.16 2.17 -14.24
N PRO A 12 3.84 2.05 -14.02
CA PRO A 12 3.30 1.03 -13.13
C PRO A 12 3.46 -0.37 -13.75
N CYS A 13 4.01 -1.32 -13.00
CA CYS A 13 4.03 -2.72 -13.40
C CYS A 13 2.66 -3.36 -13.14
N SER A 14 2.09 -4.01 -14.15
CA SER A 14 0.78 -4.68 -14.05
C SER A 14 0.86 -6.11 -13.51
N ALA A 15 2.06 -6.62 -13.24
CA ALA A 15 2.24 -7.97 -12.75
C ALA A 15 1.65 -8.15 -11.34
N ASP A 16 1.06 -9.32 -11.10
CA ASP A 16 0.49 -9.67 -9.80
C ASP A 16 1.59 -9.85 -8.75
N TRP A 17 1.51 -9.04 -7.69
CA TRP A 17 2.41 -9.11 -6.53
C TRP A 17 2.46 -10.52 -5.90
N ASN A 18 1.35 -11.24 -5.92
CA ASN A 18 1.24 -12.60 -5.39
C ASN A 18 2.01 -13.64 -6.22
N LEU A 19 2.27 -13.36 -7.50
CA LEU A 19 3.05 -14.23 -8.38
C LEU A 19 4.56 -13.90 -8.35
N MET A 20 4.95 -12.81 -7.69
CA MET A 20 6.35 -12.41 -7.54
C MET A 20 7.03 -13.22 -6.43
N LYS A 21 8.33 -13.48 -6.59
CA LYS A 21 9.14 -14.17 -5.57
C LYS A 21 9.83 -13.18 -4.64
N GLY A 22 9.79 -13.43 -3.34
CA GLY A 22 10.47 -12.61 -2.33
C GLY A 22 9.61 -12.47 -1.07
N ASP A 23 9.86 -11.40 -0.32
CA ASP A 23 9.22 -11.12 0.96
C ASP A 23 8.08 -10.10 0.81
N ASP A 24 7.42 -9.72 1.91
CA ASP A 24 6.36 -8.69 1.88
C ASP A 24 6.90 -7.26 1.69
N ARG A 25 8.21 -7.08 1.86
CA ARG A 25 8.93 -5.82 1.66
C ARG A 25 9.47 -5.66 0.24
N VAL A 26 10.08 -6.71 -0.30
CA VAL A 26 10.73 -6.68 -1.61
C VAL A 26 10.43 -7.98 -2.33
N ARG A 27 9.91 -7.87 -3.56
CA ARG A 27 9.72 -9.02 -4.44
C ARG A 27 10.34 -8.77 -5.79
N PHE A 28 10.93 -9.81 -6.36
CA PHE A 28 11.42 -9.80 -7.72
C PHE A 28 10.27 -10.06 -8.69
N CYS A 29 10.06 -9.12 -9.61
CA CYS A 29 9.10 -9.28 -10.68
C CYS A 29 9.82 -9.78 -11.94
N SER A 30 9.49 -10.99 -12.38
CA SER A 30 10.04 -11.58 -13.61
C SER A 30 9.57 -10.88 -14.90
N HIS A 31 8.51 -10.06 -14.85
CA HIS A 31 7.99 -9.36 -16.02
C HIS A 31 8.78 -8.09 -16.37
N CYS A 32 9.24 -7.35 -15.35
CA CYS A 32 10.07 -6.15 -15.55
C CYS A 32 11.52 -6.37 -15.14
N GLU A 33 11.86 -7.59 -14.72
CA GLU A 33 13.18 -8.02 -14.25
C GLU A 33 13.78 -7.10 -13.18
N LYS A 34 12.90 -6.53 -12.35
CA LYS A 34 13.24 -5.54 -11.32
C LYS A 34 12.67 -5.94 -9.97
N ASN A 35 13.35 -5.48 -8.92
CA ASN A 35 12.87 -5.57 -7.55
C ASN A 35 11.77 -4.54 -7.34
N VAL A 36 10.59 -5.02 -6.96
CA VAL A 36 9.44 -4.22 -6.59
C VAL A 36 9.41 -4.08 -5.07
N TYR A 37 9.57 -2.85 -4.60
CA TYR A 37 9.61 -2.51 -3.18
C TYR A 37 8.25 -2.03 -2.70
N ASN A 38 7.75 -2.63 -1.62
CA ASN A 38 6.49 -2.25 -0.99
C ASN A 38 6.75 -1.20 0.10
N LEU A 39 6.53 0.07 -0.22
CA LEU A 39 6.75 1.16 0.74
C LEU A 39 5.74 1.12 1.89
N SER A 40 4.59 0.48 1.69
CA SER A 40 3.59 0.31 2.75
C SER A 40 4.01 -0.71 3.82
N ALA A 41 4.99 -1.57 3.52
CA ALA A 41 5.62 -2.49 4.48
C ALA A 41 6.95 -1.95 5.06
N MET A 42 7.23 -0.67 4.83
CA MET A 42 8.44 0.02 5.27
C MET A 42 8.06 1.30 6.00
N SER A 43 8.96 1.77 6.88
CA SER A 43 8.80 3.09 7.50
C SER A 43 9.13 4.20 6.49
N ARG A 44 8.64 5.40 6.79
CA ARG A 44 8.91 6.61 6.02
C ARG A 44 10.42 6.85 5.83
N ALA A 45 11.19 6.73 6.89
CA ALA A 45 12.66 6.89 6.83
C ALA A 45 13.31 5.83 5.93
N GLN A 46 12.90 4.56 6.03
CA GLN A 46 13.44 3.50 5.18
C GLN A 46 13.14 3.73 3.70
N ALA A 47 11.91 4.15 3.40
CA ALA A 47 11.51 4.48 2.03
C ALA A 47 12.33 5.65 1.47
N GLU A 48 12.54 6.72 2.24
CA GLU A 48 13.38 7.86 1.84
C GLU A 48 14.84 7.45 1.56
N VAL A 49 15.41 6.60 2.41
CA VAL A 49 16.76 6.06 2.20
C VAL A 49 16.83 5.23 0.92
N LEU A 50 15.85 4.35 0.68
CA LEU A 50 15.79 3.54 -0.54
C LEU A 50 15.71 4.39 -1.81
N LEU A 51 14.91 5.45 -1.78
CA LEU A 51 14.77 6.36 -2.91
C LEU A 51 16.04 7.14 -3.17
N ARG A 52 16.74 7.55 -2.10
CA ARG A 52 18.03 8.22 -2.21
C ARG A 52 19.11 7.29 -2.75
N ASP A 53 19.18 6.04 -2.26
CA ASP A 53 20.13 5.02 -2.68
C ASP A 53 19.97 4.65 -4.16
N LYS A 54 18.72 4.53 -4.62
CA LYS A 54 18.39 4.14 -6.00
C LYS A 54 18.06 5.31 -6.91
N ALA A 55 18.36 6.53 -6.51
CA ALA A 55 18.10 7.77 -7.27
C ALA A 55 16.65 7.89 -7.81
N GLY A 56 15.67 7.27 -7.14
CA GLY A 56 14.27 7.24 -7.58
C GLY A 56 13.94 6.30 -8.74
N GLU A 57 14.91 5.56 -9.29
CA GLU A 57 14.72 4.65 -10.44
C GLU A 57 14.40 3.21 -10.02
N LEU A 58 13.50 3.04 -9.05
CA LEU A 58 13.08 1.71 -8.58
C LEU A 58 11.58 1.47 -8.79
N CYS A 59 11.22 0.20 -8.98
CA CYS A 59 9.81 -0.19 -8.97
C CYS A 59 9.32 -0.18 -7.52
N THR A 60 8.35 0.68 -7.22
CA THR A 60 7.71 0.73 -5.90
C THR A 60 6.23 0.52 -6.00
N ARG A 61 5.65 -0.04 -4.93
CA ARG A 61 4.22 -0.09 -4.69
C ARG A 61 3.94 0.58 -3.36
N PHE A 62 2.89 1.38 -3.34
CA PHE A 62 2.41 2.05 -2.14
C PHE A 62 0.93 2.39 -2.25
N TYR A 63 0.29 2.57 -1.12
CA TYR A 63 -1.07 3.14 -1.05
C TYR A 63 -0.97 4.64 -0.81
N ARG A 64 -1.78 5.41 -1.55
CA ARG A 64 -1.87 6.86 -1.40
C ARG A 64 -3.30 7.24 -1.06
N ARG A 65 -3.50 8.04 0.00
CA ARG A 65 -4.81 8.59 0.33
C ARG A 65 -5.22 9.70 -0.64
N GLN A 66 -6.48 10.12 -0.56
CA GLN A 66 -7.04 11.19 -1.39
C GLN A 66 -6.33 12.53 -1.19
N ASP A 67 -5.82 12.77 0.02
CA ASP A 67 -5.01 13.93 0.41
C ASP A 67 -3.57 13.90 -0.16
N GLY A 68 -3.18 12.81 -0.84
CA GLY A 68 -1.85 12.67 -1.44
C GLY A 68 -0.80 12.04 -0.52
N THR A 69 -1.14 11.77 0.74
CA THR A 69 -0.22 11.14 1.69
C THR A 69 0.01 9.67 1.36
N ILE A 70 1.29 9.26 1.32
CA ILE A 70 1.66 7.84 1.17
C ILE A 70 1.54 7.11 2.51
N LEU A 71 0.82 5.99 2.50
CA LEU A 71 0.68 5.09 3.63
C LEU A 71 1.90 4.18 3.73
N THR A 72 2.68 4.42 4.76
CA THR A 72 3.85 3.63 5.20
C THR A 72 3.53 2.90 6.51
N GLU A 73 4.34 1.94 6.91
CA GLU A 73 4.16 1.18 8.17
C GLU A 73 4.08 2.11 9.39
N ASP A 74 4.93 3.13 9.41
CA ASP A 74 5.04 4.12 10.48
C ASP A 74 3.94 5.19 10.44
N PHE A 75 2.99 5.13 9.49
CA PHE A 75 1.96 6.15 9.41
C PHE A 75 1.02 6.03 10.62
N PRO A 76 0.94 7.04 11.51
CA PRO A 76 -0.02 7.02 12.59
C PRO A 76 -1.40 7.19 11.96
N LEU A 77 -2.06 6.07 11.69
CA LEU A 77 -3.48 6.04 11.38
C LEU A 77 -4.19 6.55 12.63
N ALA A 78 -4.37 7.87 12.74
CA ALA A 78 -5.22 8.52 13.74
C ALA A 78 -6.70 8.22 13.44
N CYS A 79 -7.07 6.95 13.26
CA CYS A 79 -8.40 6.45 12.96
C CYS A 79 -8.49 4.94 13.32
N ALA A 80 -8.09 4.52 14.53
CA ALA A 80 -8.66 3.33 15.21
C ALA A 80 -7.99 3.05 16.57
N ARG A 81 -8.32 3.88 17.57
CA ARG A 81 -8.70 3.43 18.91
C ARG A 81 -9.10 4.66 19.72
N ARG A 82 -10.40 4.96 19.74
CA ARG A 82 -10.97 5.32 21.04
C ARG A 82 -10.68 4.10 21.94
N PRO A 83 -10.24 4.24 23.19
CA PRO A 83 -10.38 3.13 24.12
C PRO A 83 -11.88 2.83 24.14
N PHE A 84 -12.26 1.66 23.63
CA PHE A 84 -13.57 1.12 23.88
C PHE A 84 -13.59 0.82 25.38
N VAL A 85 -14.04 1.80 26.16
CA VAL A 85 -14.45 1.56 27.54
C VAL A 85 -15.74 0.77 27.44
N SER A 86 -15.63 -0.55 27.57
CA SER A 86 -16.77 -1.41 27.88
C SER A 86 -17.31 -0.96 29.23
N GLY A 87 -18.26 -0.03 29.22
CA GLY A 87 -19.21 0.10 30.31
C GLY A 87 -20.24 -0.99 30.11
N ASP A 88 -20.26 -1.96 31.02
CA ASP A 88 -21.19 -3.08 31.03
C ASP A 88 -22.66 -2.60 31.08
N ALA A 89 -23.48 -3.13 30.17
CA ALA A 89 -24.89 -3.41 30.45
C ALA A 89 -25.36 -4.56 29.52
N PRO A 90 -25.95 -5.64 30.09
CA PRO A 90 -26.29 -6.85 29.35
C PRO A 90 -27.66 -6.74 28.69
N ASN A 91 -27.84 -7.53 27.63
CA ASN A 91 -29.11 -7.86 26.94
C ASN A 91 -29.43 -7.10 25.64
N SER A 92 -28.87 -7.58 24.52
CA SER A 92 -29.72 -8.04 23.40
C SER A 92 -28.91 -8.63 22.25
N PRO A 93 -29.51 -9.56 21.46
CA PRO A 93 -28.79 -10.51 20.65
C PRO A 93 -28.34 -9.92 19.31
N SER A 94 -27.05 -10.09 19.05
CA SER A 94 -26.45 -10.52 17.80
C SER A 94 -27.27 -10.25 16.52
N ARG A 95 -27.07 -9.08 15.91
CA ARG A 95 -27.16 -8.97 14.45
C ARG A 95 -25.78 -8.62 13.94
N GLY A 96 -25.11 -9.66 13.42
CA GLY A 96 -23.83 -9.53 12.77
C GLY A 96 -23.90 -8.47 11.68
N CYS A 97 -23.08 -7.43 11.80
CA CYS A 97 -22.78 -6.58 10.67
C CYS A 97 -21.72 -7.34 9.87
N SER A 98 -22.17 -8.09 8.87
CA SER A 98 -21.31 -8.78 7.93
C SER A 98 -20.30 -7.79 7.36
N VAL A 99 -19.03 -8.04 7.66
CA VAL A 99 -17.91 -7.39 7.01
C VAL A 99 -17.91 -7.85 5.56
N LEU A 100 -18.66 -7.16 4.71
CA LEU A 100 -18.44 -7.25 3.27
C LEU A 100 -17.29 -6.31 2.95
N ALA A 101 -16.09 -6.89 3.03
CA ALA A 101 -14.95 -6.44 2.26
C ALA A 101 -15.38 -6.38 0.79
N ALA A 102 -15.66 -5.18 0.29
CA ALA A 102 -15.64 -4.94 -1.14
C ALA A 102 -14.22 -4.47 -1.47
N PRO A 103 -13.39 -5.30 -2.14
CA PRO A 103 -12.26 -4.76 -2.85
C PRO A 103 -12.86 -3.88 -3.96
N LEU A 104 -12.80 -2.56 -3.80
CA LEU A 104 -12.91 -1.64 -4.92
C LEU A 104 -11.62 -1.78 -5.73
N THR A 105 -11.47 -2.93 -6.39
CA THR A 105 -10.63 -3.09 -7.58
C THR A 105 -11.29 -2.22 -8.63
N ARG A 106 -11.04 -0.91 -8.56
CA ARG A 106 -11.44 0.01 -9.61
C ARG A 106 -10.58 -0.34 -10.82
N ARG A 107 -11.10 -1.27 -11.63
CA ARG A 107 -10.71 -1.52 -13.01
C ARG A 107 -10.51 -0.18 -13.70
N ALA A 108 -9.26 0.17 -13.98
CA ALA A 108 -8.94 0.99 -15.14
C ALA A 108 -8.37 0.00 -16.17
N VAL A 109 -9.28 -0.60 -16.94
CA VAL A 109 -8.94 -1.23 -18.22
C VAL A 109 -8.40 -0.11 -19.11
N LEU A 110 -7.12 -0.15 -19.46
CA LEU A 110 -6.59 0.57 -20.61
C LEU A 110 -5.75 -0.38 -21.47
N PRO A 111 -5.84 -0.24 -22.80
CA PRO A 111 -5.57 -1.30 -23.76
C PRO A 111 -4.07 -1.54 -23.96
N ARG A 112 -3.78 -2.78 -24.37
CA ARG A 112 -2.49 -3.31 -24.80
C ARG A 112 -1.78 -2.34 -25.76
N LYS A 113 -0.47 -2.19 -25.60
CA LYS A 113 0.41 -1.79 -26.71
C LYS A 113 1.49 -2.85 -26.90
N PRO A 114 1.68 -3.37 -28.12
CA PRO A 114 2.92 -3.98 -28.53
C PRO A 114 3.86 -2.90 -29.12
N SER A 115 5.15 -3.00 -28.85
CA SER A 115 6.21 -2.81 -29.84
C SER A 115 7.56 -3.19 -29.24
#